data_AF-A0A9D5NRT6-F1
#
_entry.id   AF-A0A9D5NRT6-F1
#
_cell.length_a   1.000
_cell.length_b   1.000
_cell.length_c   1.000
_cell.angle_alpha   90.00
_cell.angle_beta   90.00
_cell.angle_gamma   90.00
#
_symmetry.space_group_name_H-M   'P 1'
#
loop_
_entity.id
_entity.type
_entity.pdbx_description
1 polymer ?
#
loop_
_entity_poly.entity_id
_entity_poly.type
_entity_poly.pdbx_seq_one_letter_code
_entity_poly.pdbx_strand_id
1 'polypeptide(L)'
;MSKKFIIGDRTKDEWISVLDRANKKLEFTNHIASAKEFHGFEATKDELKALQEETGYFQDLQVYVKDEDGKAYRPNESDAFQM
;
A
#
# COMPACT_ATOMS: atom_id res chain seq x y z
N MET A 1 12.97 14.31 3.49
CA MET A 1 12.31 13.70 2.32
C MET A 1 11.29 12.72 2.85
N SER A 2 10.00 12.96 2.61
CA SER A 2 8.91 12.21 3.24
C SER A 2 8.58 10.99 2.40
N LYS A 3 9.18 9.84 2.73
CA LYS A 3 8.80 8.54 2.15
C LYS A 3 7.30 8.32 2.35
N LYS A 4 6.59 7.95 1.29
CA LYS A 4 5.17 7.58 1.35
C LYS A 4 5.06 6.07 1.32
N PHE A 5 4.03 5.54 1.97
CA PHE A 5 3.74 4.12 1.95
C PHE A 5 2.46 3.88 1.17
N ILE A 6 2.40 2.80 0.43
CA ILE A 6 1.24 2.43 -0.38
C ILE A 6 0.97 0.94 -0.22
N ILE A 7 -0.24 0.52 -0.57
CA ILE A 7 -0.62 -0.88 -0.60
C ILE A 7 -0.75 -1.31 -2.07
N GLY A 8 -0.22 -2.47 -2.41
CA GLY A 8 -0.34 -3.02 -3.75
C GLY A 8 0.11 -4.46 -3.83
N ASP A 9 0.05 -5.01 -5.03
CA ASP A 9 0.59 -6.30 -5.38
C ASP A 9 1.58 -6.16 -6.54
N ARG A 10 2.86 -6.42 -6.25
CA ARG A 10 3.92 -6.36 -7.27
C ARG A 10 3.96 -7.62 -8.15
N THR A 11 3.23 -8.69 -7.81
CA THR A 11 3.18 -9.86 -8.70
C THR A 11 2.38 -9.58 -9.96
N LYS A 12 1.43 -8.64 -9.88
CA LYS A 12 0.57 -8.21 -10.99
C LYS A 12 0.83 -6.78 -11.46
N ASP A 13 1.78 -6.07 -10.84
CA ASP A 13 2.02 -4.63 -11.03
C ASP A 13 0.77 -3.76 -10.74
N GLU A 14 -0.11 -4.29 -9.90
CA GLU A 14 -1.40 -3.68 -9.55
C GLU A 14 -1.31 -3.00 -8.18
N TRP A 15 -1.66 -1.72 -8.11
CA TRP A 15 -1.67 -0.94 -6.88
C TRP A 15 -3.09 -0.75 -6.38
N ILE A 16 -3.27 -0.64 -5.06
CA ILE A 16 -4.61 -0.42 -4.49
C ILE A 16 -4.91 1.07 -4.43
N SER A 17 -5.94 1.47 -5.16
CA SER A 17 -6.64 2.73 -4.93
C SER A 17 -7.89 2.45 -4.09
N VAL A 18 -7.91 2.96 -2.86
CA VAL A 18 -9.10 2.87 -2.02
C VAL A 18 -10.02 4.04 -2.40
N LEU A 19 -11.02 3.79 -3.24
CA LEU A 19 -12.00 4.82 -3.56
C LEU A 19 -12.96 5.07 -2.40
N ASP A 20 -13.37 4.01 -1.69
CA ASP A 20 -14.37 4.16 -0.65
C ASP A 20 -14.30 3.02 0.38
N ARG A 21 -13.88 3.36 1.61
CA ARG A 21 -13.84 2.42 2.75
C ARG A 21 -15.24 2.08 3.27
N ALA A 22 -16.19 3.02 3.15
CA ALA A 22 -17.56 2.82 3.63
C ALA A 22 -18.35 1.83 2.75
N ASN A 23 -18.00 1.73 1.47
CA ASN A 23 -18.61 0.86 0.46
C ASN A 23 -17.75 -0.38 0.14
N LYS A 24 -16.65 -0.61 0.86
CA LYS A 24 -15.71 -1.72 0.64
C LYS A 24 -15.25 -1.85 -0.83
N LYS A 25 -15.17 -0.74 -1.56
CA LYS A 25 -14.72 -0.72 -2.96
C LYS A 25 -13.24 -0.38 -3.03
N LEU A 26 -12.46 -1.39 -3.38
CA LEU A 26 -11.05 -1.29 -3.72
C LEU A 26 -10.94 -1.42 -5.24
N GLU A 27 -10.31 -0.45 -5.90
CA GLU A 27 -9.95 -0.60 -7.31
C GLU A 27 -8.45 -0.79 -7.44
N PHE A 28 -8.08 -1.81 -8.20
CA PHE A 28 -6.71 -1.98 -8.63
C PHE A 28 -6.42 -1.00 -9.75
N THR A 29 -5.32 -0.28 -9.60
CA THR A 29 -4.80 0.64 -10.60
C THR A 29 -3.39 0.23 -10.95
N ASN A 30 -3.07 0.17 -12.24
CA ASN A 30 -1.69 0.00 -12.70
C ASN A 30 -0.84 1.27 -12.47
N HIS A 31 -1.46 2.35 -11.98
CA HIS A 31 -0.79 3.62 -11.73
C HIS A 31 -0.53 3.82 -10.23
N ILE A 32 0.74 3.70 -9.84
CA ILE A 32 1.20 4.01 -8.48
C ILE A 32 0.83 5.43 -8.00
N ALA A 33 0.74 6.39 -8.92
CA ALA A 33 0.33 7.76 -8.60
C ALA A 33 -1.12 7.84 -8.10
N SER A 34 -1.96 6.88 -8.48
CA SER A 34 -3.35 6.75 -8.04
C SER A 34 -3.51 5.84 -6.83
N ALA A 35 -2.43 5.19 -6.36
CA ALA A 35 -2.45 4.35 -5.18
C ALA A 35 -2.68 5.19 -3.93
N LYS A 36 -3.33 4.61 -2.91
CA LYS A 36 -3.53 5.32 -1.66
C LYS A 36 -2.20 5.48 -0.92
N GLU A 37 -1.81 6.73 -0.69
CA GLU A 37 -0.59 7.09 0.02
C GLU A 37 -0.84 7.28 1.51
N PHE A 38 0.08 6.73 2.30
CA PHE A 38 0.09 6.77 3.75
C PHE A 38 1.41 7.40 4.22
N HIS A 39 1.36 8.06 5.37
CA HIS A 39 2.50 8.78 5.93
C HIS A 39 3.38 7.92 6.84
N GLY A 40 2.97 6.70 7.18
CA GLY A 40 3.73 5.82 8.08
C GLY A 40 3.53 4.34 7.76
N PHE A 41 4.59 3.56 7.93
CA PHE A 41 4.60 2.13 7.63
C PHE A 41 3.60 1.36 8.50
N GLU A 42 3.63 1.58 9.82
CA GLU A 42 2.72 0.90 10.75
C GLU A 42 1.26 1.23 10.46
N ALA A 43 0.93 2.51 10.22
CA ALA A 43 -0.42 2.92 9.83
C ALA A 43 -0.89 2.23 8.54
N THR A 44 0.00 2.06 7.56
CA THR A 44 -0.31 1.37 6.30
C THR A 44 -0.53 -0.12 6.51
N LYS A 45 0.26 -0.74 7.39
CA LYS A 45 0.17 -2.14 7.74
C LYS A 45 -1.11 -2.45 8.52
N ASP A 46 -1.47 -1.59 9.47
CA ASP A 46 -2.73 -1.68 10.22
C ASP A 46 -3.92 -1.57 9.26
N GLU A 47 -3.86 -0.64 8.31
CA GLU A 47 -4.89 -0.48 7.30
C GLU A 47 -5.01 -1.68 6.35
N LEU A 48 -3.88 -2.20 5.88
CA LEU A 48 -3.85 -3.42 5.06
C LEU A 48 -4.48 -4.58 5.83
N LYS A 49 -4.12 -4.73 7.11
CA LYS A 49 -4.66 -5.78 7.97
C LYS A 49 -6.16 -5.61 8.15
N ALA A 50 -6.62 -4.40 8.46
CA ALA A 50 -8.04 -4.09 8.56
C ALA A 50 -8.80 -4.40 7.26
N LEU A 51 -8.25 -4.05 6.10
CA LEU A 51 -8.84 -4.40 4.79
C LEU A 51 -8.93 -5.91 4.58
N GLN A 52 -7.88 -6.66 4.93
CA GLN A 52 -7.85 -8.12 4.83
C GLN A 52 -8.83 -8.78 5.80
N GLU A 53 -8.95 -8.26 7.03
CA GLU A 53 -9.89 -8.76 8.05
C GLU A 53 -11.35 -8.42 7.70
N GLU A 54 -11.64 -7.22 7.19
CA GLU A 54 -13.00 -6.77 6.87
C GLU A 54 -13.57 -7.35 5.58
N THR A 55 -12.71 -7.59 4.59
CA THR A 55 -13.14 -8.09 3.27
C THR A 55 -12.90 -9.59 3.14
N GLY A 56 -11.92 -10.16 3.84
CA GLY A 56 -11.45 -11.53 3.65
C GLY A 56 -10.71 -11.75 2.32
N TYR A 57 -10.60 -10.71 1.49
CA TYR A 57 -9.95 -10.73 0.19
C TYR A 57 -8.59 -10.02 0.26
N PHE A 58 -7.80 -10.13 -0.81
CA PHE A 58 -6.56 -9.37 -0.98
C PHE A 58 -5.42 -9.76 -0.03
N GLN A 59 -5.33 -11.05 0.31
CA GLN A 59 -4.24 -11.60 1.13
C GLN A 59 -2.86 -11.46 0.46
N ASP A 60 -2.83 -11.34 -0.88
CA ASP A 60 -1.60 -11.14 -1.65
C ASP A 60 -1.03 -9.71 -1.54
N LEU A 61 -1.84 -8.75 -1.09
CA LEU A 61 -1.42 -7.36 -0.95
C LEU A 61 -0.33 -7.20 0.10
N GLN A 62 0.62 -6.33 -0.21
CA GLN A 62 1.74 -5.99 0.66
C GLN A 62 1.91 -4.48 0.72
N VAL A 63 2.61 -4.02 1.76
CA VAL A 63 2.99 -2.62 1.91
C VAL A 63 4.27 -2.35 1.14
N TYR A 64 4.27 -1.25 0.38
CA TYR A 64 5.39 -0.77 -0.41
C TYR A 64 5.73 0.67 -0.03
N VAL A 65 6.99 1.05 -0.20
CA VAL A 65 7.45 2.43 -0.07
C VAL A 65 7.46 3.06 -1.45
N LYS A 66 6.79 4.19 -1.59
CA LYS A 66 6.79 5.04 -2.77
C LYS A 66 7.85 6.14 -2.60
N ASP A 67 8.78 6.17 -3.55
CA ASP A 67 9.81 7.19 -3.68
C ASP A 67 9.28 8.44 -4.43
N GLU A 68 10.01 9.55 -4.37
CA GLU A 68 9.68 10.78 -5.10
C GLU A 68 9.72 10.58 -6.62
N ASP A 69 10.52 9.62 -7.11
CA ASP A 69 10.55 9.21 -8.52
C ASP A 69 9.27 8.46 -8.97
N GLY A 70 8.30 8.25 -8.07
CA GLY A 70 7.10 7.47 -8.35
C GLY A 70 7.39 5.99 -8.51
N LYS A 71 8.49 5.50 -7.93
CA LYS A 71 8.82 4.07 -7.87
C LYS A 71 8.36 3.49 -6.54
N ALA A 72 7.79 2.29 -6.58
CA ALA A 72 7.54 1.51 -5.39
C ALA A 72 8.56 0.40 -5.20
N TYR A 73 9.02 0.25 -3.97
CA TYR A 73 9.88 -0.85 -3.57
C TYR A 73 9.38 -1.46 -2.26
N ARG A 74 9.64 -2.76 -2.06
CA ARG A 74 9.34 -3.37 -0.76
C ARG A 74 10.23 -2.69 0.27
N PRO A 75 9.69 -2.25 1.41
CA PRO A 75 10.53 -1.81 2.51
C PRO A 75 11.48 -2.98 2.83
N ASN A 76 12.77 -2.78 2.61
CA ASN A 76 13.74 -3.77 3.03
C ASN A 76 13.73 -3.76 4.57
N GLU A 77 13.82 -4.93 5.23
CA GLU A 77 13.75 -5.00 6.70
C GLU A 77 14.74 -4.05 7.39
N SER A 78 15.90 -3.77 6.77
CA SER A 78 16.87 -2.79 7.28
C SER A 78 16.45 -1.32 7.13
N ASP A 79 15.63 -0.96 6.14
CA ASP A 79 15.16 0.41 5.91
C ASP A 79 13.96 0.75 6.82
N ALA A 80 13.19 -0.27 7.23
CA ALA A 80 12.07 -0.15 8.17
C ALA A 80 12.52 0.01 9.64
N PHE A 81 13.70 -0.47 10.00
CA PHE A 81 14.26 -0.43 11.37
C PHE A 81 15.17 0.77 11.64
N GLN A 82 15.51 1.58 10.64
CA GLN A 82 16.35 2.78 10.79
C GLN A 82 15.55 4.10 10.84
N MET A 83 14.22 4.06 10.94
CA MET A 83 13.38 5.24 11.11
C MET A 83 12.97 5.46 12.56
#